data_AF-A0A178DVY1-F1
#
_entry.id   AF-A0A178DVY1-F1
#
_cell.length_a   1.000
_cell.length_b   1.000
_cell.length_c   1.000
_cell.angle_alpha   90.00
_cell.angle_beta   90.00
_cell.angle_gamma   90.00
#
_symmetry.space_group_name_H-M   'P 1'
#
loop_
_entity.id
_entity.type
_entity.pdbx_description
1 polymer ?
#
loop_
_entity_poly.entity_id
_entity_poly.type
_entity_poly.pdbx_seq_one_letter_code
_entity_poly.pdbx_strand_id
1 'polypeptide(L)'
;MAFSFGFSGDDIEEDPSDVVEQQQQQQQHVQESSNVPPPIAARIHGVEELLATLPDKISYSTISITSPKGFTALLPRRELFDVRLQLMAEDDGSDSNPLSGLDESDLRPNLYEGGYKTWECSIDLVKYLLDRGPRKDLDDLVRVNHVIEMGCGSALPSLLLFQYALQNSLPLYFTLTDYNASVLRLVTLPNLLLTWLSTLSAAQSATLFPSSAPNPLLDPSTPDGDVYLTPALLTAFTSALAATGITLTLISGSWTPIPTLLDLIPSTPELNTFILGSETIYSPASLDAFTEAITALMQRVKTGKTIVAAKRVYFGVGGSVDGFREACSARGCVAYEMEFEGLESDGVRRCLVEVQMY
;
A
#
# COMPACT_ATOMS: atom_id res chain seq x y z
N MET A 1 -19.26 -34.50 6.01
CA MET A 1 -18.34 -34.05 4.96
C MET A 1 -18.54 -32.56 4.83
N ALA A 2 -17.79 -31.77 5.61
CA ALA A 2 -17.83 -30.32 5.52
C ALA A 2 -16.88 -29.92 4.38
N PHE A 3 -17.44 -29.39 3.30
CA PHE A 3 -16.68 -28.70 2.27
C PHE A 3 -16.21 -27.38 2.88
N SER A 4 -14.91 -27.27 3.12
CA SER A 4 -14.24 -26.00 3.44
C SER A 4 -13.89 -25.34 2.11
N PHE A 5 -14.56 -24.24 1.77
CA PHE A 5 -14.06 -23.32 0.76
C PHE A 5 -12.92 -22.54 1.41
N GLY A 6 -11.70 -23.02 1.22
CA GLY A 6 -10.51 -22.20 1.39
C GLY A 6 -10.33 -21.40 0.10
N PHE A 7 -10.89 -20.20 0.02
CA PHE A 7 -10.42 -19.21 -0.93
C PHE A 7 -9.13 -18.62 -0.35
N SER A 8 -7.99 -19.23 -0.68
CA SER A 8 -6.76 -18.45 -0.83
C SER A 8 -7.08 -17.43 -1.93
N GLY A 9 -7.25 -16.17 -1.57
CA GLY A 9 -7.78 -15.16 -2.51
C GLY A 9 -6.83 -14.94 -3.68
N ASP A 10 -7.37 -14.93 -4.91
CA ASP A 10 -6.69 -14.53 -6.17
C ASP A 10 -6.04 -13.12 -6.12
N ASP A 11 -6.19 -12.41 -5.00
CA ASP A 11 -5.74 -11.03 -4.79
C ASP A 11 -4.42 -10.92 -3.99
N ILE A 12 -3.93 -12.03 -3.45
CA ILE A 12 -2.63 -12.11 -2.75
C ILE A 12 -1.70 -12.93 -3.63
N GLU A 13 -0.63 -12.31 -4.13
CA GLU A 13 0.34 -13.04 -4.94
C GLU A 13 1.36 -13.76 -4.07
N GLU A 14 1.38 -15.09 -4.19
CA GLU A 14 2.44 -15.95 -3.65
C GLU A 14 3.45 -16.25 -4.76
N ASP A 15 4.71 -15.85 -4.57
CA ASP A 15 5.89 -16.20 -5.37
C ASP A 15 5.82 -15.99 -6.91
N PRO A 16 6.68 -15.14 -7.51
CA PRO A 16 6.74 -14.99 -8.97
C PRO A 16 7.29 -16.23 -9.69
N SER A 17 7.51 -17.40 -9.06
CA SER A 17 8.18 -18.55 -9.70
C SER A 17 7.41 -19.21 -10.86
N ASP A 18 6.17 -18.77 -11.14
CA ASP A 18 5.46 -19.01 -12.41
C ASP A 18 5.97 -18.14 -13.59
N VAL A 19 7.16 -17.53 -13.48
CA VAL A 19 7.91 -16.91 -14.60
C VAL A 19 8.18 -17.87 -15.76
N VAL A 20 7.97 -19.18 -15.63
CA VAL A 20 8.27 -20.14 -16.71
C VAL A 20 7.40 -19.86 -17.94
N GLU A 21 6.17 -19.36 -17.77
CA GLU A 21 5.36 -18.92 -18.91
C GLU A 21 5.76 -17.50 -19.40
N GLN A 22 6.27 -16.64 -18.51
CA GLN A 22 6.84 -15.34 -18.89
C GLN A 22 8.14 -15.46 -19.71
N GLN A 23 8.84 -16.60 -19.66
CA GLN A 23 10.05 -16.87 -20.48
C GLN A 23 9.76 -16.91 -21.99
N GLN A 24 8.56 -17.35 -22.41
CA GLN A 24 8.23 -17.39 -23.84
C GLN A 24 7.83 -16.02 -24.39
N GLN A 25 7.25 -15.15 -23.57
CA GLN A 25 6.91 -13.78 -23.99
C GLN A 25 8.11 -12.84 -23.93
N GLN A 26 9.01 -12.94 -22.94
CA GLN A 26 10.21 -12.11 -22.88
C GLN A 26 11.23 -12.44 -23.98
N GLN A 27 11.39 -13.70 -24.40
CA GLN A 27 12.32 -14.03 -25.49
C GLN A 27 11.87 -13.51 -26.86
N GLN A 28 10.59 -13.23 -27.07
CA GLN A 28 10.11 -12.51 -28.26
C GLN A 28 10.23 -10.98 -28.13
N HIS A 29 10.24 -10.43 -26.91
CA HIS A 29 10.21 -8.97 -26.69
C HIS A 29 11.59 -8.32 -26.46
N VAL A 30 12.65 -9.11 -26.23
CA VAL A 30 14.03 -8.58 -26.06
C VAL A 30 14.63 -8.04 -27.38
N GLN A 31 13.93 -8.17 -28.51
CA GLN A 31 14.29 -7.52 -29.78
C GLN A 31 13.65 -6.13 -30.01
N GLU A 32 12.80 -5.62 -29.11
CA GLU A 32 12.21 -4.27 -29.23
C GLU A 32 12.67 -3.31 -28.11
N SER A 33 13.96 -3.01 -28.05
CA SER A 33 14.50 -1.94 -27.21
C SER A 33 14.32 -0.54 -27.84
N SER A 34 13.07 -0.11 -28.08
CA SER A 34 12.83 1.27 -28.58
C SER A 34 11.59 2.02 -28.11
N ASN A 35 10.71 1.48 -27.25
CA ASN A 35 9.41 2.13 -26.96
C ASN A 35 8.94 2.09 -25.48
N VAL A 36 9.84 2.17 -24.49
CA VAL A 36 9.39 2.39 -23.10
C VAL A 36 8.93 3.85 -22.97
N PRO A 37 7.67 4.12 -22.56
CA PRO A 37 7.19 5.48 -22.38
C PRO A 37 7.98 6.23 -21.29
N PRO A 38 8.07 7.57 -21.37
CA PRO A 38 8.75 8.35 -20.33
C PRO A 38 8.02 8.21 -18.99
N PRO A 39 8.74 8.27 -17.85
CA PRO A 39 8.12 8.20 -16.54
C PRO A 39 7.07 9.30 -16.35
N ILE A 40 5.91 8.94 -15.79
CA ILE A 40 4.86 9.90 -15.43
C ILE A 40 5.34 10.76 -14.25
N ALA A 41 5.21 12.07 -14.34
CA ALA A 41 5.63 12.97 -13.27
C ALA A 41 4.76 12.79 -12.01
N ALA A 42 5.38 12.89 -10.83
CA ALA A 42 4.68 12.87 -9.56
C ALA A 42 3.64 14.00 -9.46
N ARG A 43 2.44 13.69 -8.97
CA ARG A 43 1.36 14.67 -8.72
C ARG A 43 0.49 14.28 -7.53
N ILE A 44 0.01 15.28 -6.80
CA ILE A 44 -0.96 15.11 -5.71
C ILE A 44 -2.38 14.98 -6.28
N HIS A 45 -3.18 14.14 -5.66
CA HIS A 45 -4.62 14.00 -5.92
C HIS A 45 -5.43 14.46 -4.71
N GLY A 46 -6.53 15.19 -4.98
CA GLY A 46 -7.46 15.61 -3.93
C GLY A 46 -8.29 14.43 -3.43
N VAL A 47 -8.44 14.29 -2.11
CA VAL A 47 -9.24 13.21 -1.52
C VAL A 47 -10.69 13.30 -1.98
N GLU A 48 -11.28 14.49 -1.93
CA GLU A 48 -12.66 14.74 -2.33
C GLU A 48 -12.90 14.45 -3.82
N GLU A 49 -11.93 14.79 -4.67
CA GLU A 49 -11.97 14.49 -6.10
C GLU A 49 -12.00 12.98 -6.35
N LEU A 50 -11.12 12.23 -5.69
CA LEU A 50 -11.07 10.77 -5.85
C LEU A 50 -12.32 10.10 -5.25
N LEU A 51 -12.81 10.55 -4.09
CA LEU A 51 -14.05 10.04 -3.48
C LEU A 51 -15.26 10.23 -4.41
N ALA A 52 -15.31 11.33 -5.17
CA ALA A 52 -16.40 11.60 -6.11
C ALA A 52 -16.44 10.63 -7.30
N THR A 53 -15.36 9.87 -7.53
CA THR A 53 -15.30 8.84 -8.59
C THR A 53 -15.70 7.45 -8.12
N LEU A 54 -15.98 7.26 -6.83
CA LEU A 54 -16.35 5.95 -6.31
C LEU A 54 -17.77 5.55 -6.75
N PRO A 55 -18.02 4.25 -7.00
CA PRO A 55 -19.35 3.75 -7.26
C PRO A 55 -20.22 3.87 -6.01
N ASP A 56 -21.54 3.74 -6.18
CA ASP A 56 -22.50 3.74 -5.07
C ASP A 56 -22.45 2.45 -4.23
N LYS A 57 -21.73 1.43 -4.68
CA LYS A 57 -21.51 0.16 -3.99
C LYS A 57 -20.07 -0.31 -4.16
N ILE A 58 -19.44 -0.73 -3.06
CA ILE A 58 -18.13 -1.38 -3.07
C ILE A 58 -18.25 -2.75 -2.40
N SER A 59 -17.80 -3.80 -3.09
CA SER A 59 -17.57 -5.10 -2.48
C SER A 59 -16.20 -5.16 -1.78
N TYR A 60 -16.14 -5.76 -0.60
CA TYR A 60 -14.92 -5.85 0.22
C TYR A 60 -14.75 -7.25 0.82
N SER A 61 -13.52 -7.58 1.21
CA SER A 61 -13.18 -8.64 2.16
C SER A 61 -12.27 -8.10 3.26
N THR A 62 -12.24 -8.81 4.39
CA THR A 62 -11.44 -8.48 5.56
C THR A 62 -10.33 -9.49 5.70
N ILE A 63 -9.08 -9.03 5.57
CA ILE A 63 -7.92 -9.88 5.82
C ILE A 63 -7.62 -9.91 7.32
N SER A 64 -7.46 -11.11 7.86
CA SER A 64 -7.03 -11.35 9.24
C SER A 64 -5.55 -11.66 9.27
N ILE A 65 -4.74 -10.76 9.84
CA ILE A 65 -3.29 -10.91 9.90
C ILE A 65 -2.88 -11.05 11.36
N THR A 66 -2.23 -12.16 11.69
CA THR A 66 -1.73 -12.44 13.04
C THR A 66 -0.21 -12.45 13.05
N SER A 67 0.38 -11.68 13.95
CA SER A 67 1.83 -11.60 14.15
C SER A 67 2.37 -12.81 14.92
N PRO A 68 3.70 -13.06 14.90
CA PRO A 68 4.34 -14.13 15.69
C PRO A 68 4.03 -14.08 17.19
N LYS A 69 3.87 -12.88 17.78
CA LYS A 69 3.50 -12.75 19.20
C LYS A 69 2.00 -12.93 19.46
N GLY A 70 1.19 -13.22 18.43
CA GLY A 70 -0.24 -13.48 18.56
C GLY A 70 -1.13 -12.23 18.56
N PHE A 71 -0.61 -11.08 18.13
CA PHE A 71 -1.45 -9.89 17.90
C PHE A 71 -2.13 -10.00 16.54
N THR A 72 -3.42 -9.69 16.47
CA THR A 72 -4.22 -9.83 15.24
C THR A 72 -4.82 -8.49 14.83
N ALA A 73 -4.70 -8.16 13.54
CA ALA A 73 -5.44 -7.07 12.90
C ALA A 73 -6.47 -7.62 11.91
N LEU A 74 -7.60 -6.91 11.82
CA LEU A 74 -8.64 -7.12 10.81
C LEU A 74 -8.66 -5.89 9.91
N LEU A 75 -8.22 -6.05 8.66
CA LEU A 75 -8.07 -4.96 7.71
C LEU A 75 -9.03 -5.19 6.53
N PRO A 76 -10.10 -4.38 6.39
CA PRO A 76 -10.97 -4.48 5.24
C PRO A 76 -10.32 -3.86 4.01
N ARG A 77 -10.48 -4.52 2.86
CA ARG A 77 -9.97 -4.09 1.57
C ARG A 77 -11.02 -4.32 0.50
N ARG A 78 -11.02 -3.46 -0.51
CA ARG A 78 -11.87 -3.62 -1.68
C ARG A 78 -11.48 -4.88 -2.44
N GLU A 79 -12.49 -5.57 -2.95
CA GLU A 79 -12.33 -6.77 -3.76
C GLU A 79 -11.83 -6.43 -5.17
N LEU A 80 -10.92 -7.25 -5.70
CA LEU A 80 -10.32 -7.00 -7.00
C LEU A 80 -11.34 -7.16 -8.15
N PHE A 81 -12.30 -8.06 -8.00
CA PHE A 81 -13.39 -8.20 -8.99
C PHE A 81 -14.27 -6.93 -9.05
N ASP A 82 -14.44 -6.22 -7.93
CA ASP A 82 -15.22 -4.99 -7.88
C ASP A 82 -14.47 -3.83 -8.56
N VAL A 83 -13.13 -3.79 -8.39
CA VAL A 83 -12.25 -2.88 -9.14
C VAL A 83 -12.36 -3.14 -10.66
N ARG A 84 -12.29 -4.41 -11.08
CA ARG A 84 -12.46 -4.81 -12.49
C ARG A 84 -13.82 -4.37 -13.04
N LEU A 85 -14.89 -4.58 -12.28
CA LEU A 85 -16.24 -4.19 -12.69
C LEU A 85 -16.36 -2.68 -12.88
N GLN A 86 -15.78 -1.87 -12.00
CA GLN A 86 -15.78 -0.41 -12.16
C GLN A 86 -15.01 0.02 -13.42
N LEU A 87 -13.82 -0.53 -13.66
CA LEU A 87 -13.04 -0.22 -14.86
C LEU A 87 -13.78 -0.60 -16.15
N MET A 88 -14.44 -1.77 -16.18
CA MET A 88 -15.29 -2.18 -17.31
C MET A 88 -16.49 -1.26 -17.51
N ALA A 89 -17.06 -0.71 -16.44
CA ALA A 89 -18.22 0.19 -16.51
C ALA A 89 -17.84 1.61 -16.96
N GLU A 90 -16.61 2.05 -16.66
CA GLU A 90 -16.07 3.35 -17.03
C GLU A 90 -15.43 3.36 -18.44
N ASP A 91 -15.18 2.17 -19.02
CA ASP A 91 -14.60 2.04 -20.36
C ASP A 91 -15.55 2.61 -21.42
N ASP A 92 -15.10 3.69 -22.07
CA ASP A 92 -15.80 4.36 -23.17
C ASP A 92 -15.35 3.84 -24.56
N GLY A 93 -14.50 2.81 -24.59
CA GLY A 93 -13.95 2.19 -25.79
C GLY A 93 -12.78 2.96 -26.41
N SER A 94 -12.27 4.00 -25.73
CA SER A 94 -11.10 4.75 -26.18
C SER A 94 -9.77 4.16 -25.72
N ASP A 95 -9.78 3.35 -24.65
CA ASP A 95 -8.59 2.66 -24.14
C ASP A 95 -8.41 1.30 -24.81
N SER A 96 -7.21 1.04 -25.31
CA SER A 96 -6.86 -0.23 -25.92
C SER A 96 -6.74 -1.38 -24.90
N ASN A 97 -6.53 -1.06 -23.61
CA ASN A 97 -6.45 -2.07 -22.54
C ASN A 97 -6.95 -1.52 -21.19
N PRO A 98 -8.27 -1.37 -21.01
CA PRO A 98 -8.88 -0.81 -19.78
C PRO A 98 -8.62 -1.66 -18.53
N LEU A 99 -8.17 -2.90 -18.70
CA LEU A 99 -7.84 -3.84 -17.62
C LEU A 99 -6.32 -4.04 -17.47
N SER A 100 -5.50 -3.16 -18.03
CA SER A 100 -4.05 -3.23 -17.89
C SER A 100 -3.65 -3.28 -16.41
N GLY A 101 -2.94 -4.34 -16.01
CA GLY A 101 -2.50 -4.56 -14.64
C GLY A 101 -3.44 -5.42 -13.77
N LEU A 102 -4.56 -5.86 -14.34
CA LEU A 102 -5.47 -6.86 -13.76
C LEU A 102 -5.44 -8.20 -14.51
N ASP A 103 -4.58 -8.28 -15.53
CA ASP A 103 -4.17 -9.46 -16.29
C ASP A 103 -3.00 -10.20 -15.58
N GLU A 104 -2.45 -11.23 -16.20
CA GLU A 104 -1.39 -12.09 -15.61
C GLU A 104 -0.02 -11.39 -15.44
N SER A 105 0.13 -10.14 -15.91
CA SER A 105 1.38 -9.39 -15.81
C SER A 105 1.27 -8.22 -14.83
N ASP A 106 1.86 -8.35 -13.64
CA ASP A 106 1.79 -7.31 -12.60
C ASP A 106 2.75 -6.15 -12.78
N LEU A 107 3.71 -6.22 -13.72
CA LEU A 107 4.68 -5.16 -13.97
C LEU A 107 4.85 -4.86 -15.46
N ARG A 108 4.68 -3.59 -15.81
CA ARG A 108 4.95 -2.98 -17.11
C ARG A 108 5.67 -1.65 -16.89
N PRO A 109 7.00 -1.59 -17.06
CA PRO A 109 7.78 -0.41 -16.74
C PRO A 109 7.22 0.88 -17.33
N ASN A 110 7.05 1.90 -16.49
CA ASN A 110 6.47 3.20 -16.79
C ASN A 110 5.01 3.21 -17.32
N LEU A 111 4.34 2.07 -17.42
CA LEU A 111 2.94 1.96 -17.84
C LEU A 111 2.04 1.52 -16.69
N TYR A 112 2.46 0.48 -15.96
CA TYR A 112 1.78 -0.06 -14.79
C TYR A 112 2.81 -0.76 -13.90
N GLU A 113 3.09 -0.22 -12.71
CA GLU A 113 4.08 -0.80 -11.78
C GLU A 113 3.42 -1.60 -10.65
N GLY A 114 2.33 -2.31 -10.95
CA GLY A 114 1.60 -3.10 -9.94
C GLY A 114 0.63 -2.26 -9.09
N GLY A 115 0.18 -2.85 -7.98
CA GLY A 115 -0.56 -2.14 -6.91
C GLY A 115 -2.05 -2.50 -6.79
N TYR A 116 -2.67 -3.15 -7.78
CA TYR A 116 -4.02 -3.68 -7.62
C TYR A 116 -4.05 -4.94 -6.73
N LYS A 117 -3.10 -5.86 -6.94
CA LYS A 117 -2.91 -7.03 -6.08
C LYS A 117 -2.06 -6.69 -4.87
N THR A 118 -2.25 -7.45 -3.80
CA THR A 118 -1.45 -7.32 -2.58
C THR A 118 -0.27 -8.29 -2.64
N TRP A 119 0.93 -7.75 -2.46
CA TRP A 119 2.16 -8.54 -2.38
C TRP A 119 2.38 -9.09 -0.97
N GLU A 120 2.92 -10.30 -0.87
CA GLU A 120 3.18 -11.01 0.39
C GLU A 120 4.06 -10.21 1.38
N CYS A 121 5.06 -9.45 0.91
CA CYS A 121 5.88 -8.60 1.77
C CYS A 121 5.07 -7.51 2.49
N SER A 122 3.91 -7.12 1.94
CA SER A 122 3.02 -6.16 2.60
C SER A 122 2.42 -6.76 3.86
N ILE A 123 2.12 -8.06 3.85
CA ILE A 123 1.61 -8.81 4.99
C ILE A 123 2.71 -8.99 6.03
N ASP A 124 3.94 -9.30 5.60
CA ASP A 124 5.10 -9.37 6.49
C ASP A 124 5.32 -8.06 7.25
N LEU A 125 5.16 -6.93 6.57
CA LEU A 125 5.30 -5.61 7.16
C LEU A 125 4.19 -5.35 8.20
N VAL A 126 2.94 -5.76 7.93
CA VAL A 126 1.85 -5.72 8.92
C VAL A 126 2.16 -6.59 10.14
N LYS A 127 2.62 -7.84 9.95
CA LYS A 127 3.03 -8.75 11.04
C LYS A 127 4.12 -8.09 11.90
N TYR A 128 5.10 -7.44 11.28
CA TYR A 128 6.14 -6.71 12.00
C TYR A 128 5.59 -5.52 12.80
N LEU A 129 4.74 -4.70 12.19
CA LEU A 129 4.16 -3.52 12.84
C LEU A 129 3.26 -3.90 14.01
N LEU A 130 2.55 -5.02 13.94
CA LEU A 130 1.79 -5.59 15.06
C LEU A 130 2.70 -5.96 16.25
N ASP A 131 3.89 -6.52 15.98
CA ASP A 131 4.83 -6.94 17.02
C ASP A 131 5.69 -5.81 17.59
N ARG A 132 5.96 -4.77 16.78
CA ARG A 132 7.05 -3.81 17.01
C ARG A 132 6.70 -2.34 16.74
N GLY A 133 5.61 -2.05 16.04
CA GLY A 133 5.25 -0.70 15.59
C GLY A 133 6.42 0.13 15.03
N PRO A 134 6.32 1.47 15.04
CA PRO A 134 7.36 2.33 14.47
C PRO A 134 8.62 2.46 15.33
N ARG A 135 8.55 2.22 16.66
CA ARG A 135 9.72 2.37 17.57
C ARG A 135 9.85 1.38 18.75
N LYS A 136 9.11 0.26 18.79
CA LYS A 136 9.33 -0.98 19.61
C LYS A 136 8.02 -1.72 19.87
N ASP A 137 6.91 -0.97 19.94
CA ASP A 137 5.52 -1.41 19.89
C ASP A 137 4.70 -0.40 19.05
N LEU A 138 3.43 -0.73 18.78
CA LEU A 138 2.51 0.14 18.06
C LEU A 138 2.13 1.40 18.86
N ASP A 139 2.22 1.35 20.19
CA ASP A 139 1.93 2.48 21.08
C ASP A 139 2.94 3.63 20.92
N ASP A 140 4.15 3.33 20.45
CA ASP A 140 5.12 4.34 20.06
C ASP A 140 4.73 5.17 18.82
N LEU A 141 3.61 4.85 18.13
CA LEU A 141 3.08 5.66 17.02
C LEU A 141 2.79 7.11 17.45
N VAL A 142 2.49 7.36 18.73
CA VAL A 142 2.31 8.73 19.27
C VAL A 142 3.54 9.64 19.09
N ARG A 143 4.72 9.04 18.83
CA ARG A 143 5.97 9.75 18.57
C ARG A 143 6.21 10.02 17.09
N VAL A 144 5.43 9.40 16.21
CA VAL A 144 5.47 9.62 14.77
C VAL A 144 4.53 10.79 14.46
N ASN A 145 4.94 11.65 13.54
CA ASN A 145 4.09 12.73 13.04
C ASN A 145 3.61 12.42 11.62
N HIS A 146 4.41 11.69 10.86
CA HIS A 146 4.17 11.43 9.45
C HIS A 146 4.51 9.99 9.10
N VAL A 147 3.53 9.26 8.58
CA VAL A 147 3.71 7.95 7.95
C VAL A 147 3.75 8.16 6.44
N ILE A 148 4.77 7.61 5.79
CA ILE A 148 4.89 7.61 4.33
C ILE A 148 4.95 6.16 3.88
N GLU A 149 4.10 5.76 2.94
CA GLU A 149 4.24 4.47 2.26
C GLU A 149 4.53 4.71 0.79
N MET A 150 5.71 4.22 0.36
CA MET A 150 6.18 4.32 -1.01
C MET A 150 5.85 3.03 -1.75
N GLY A 151 5.17 3.13 -2.90
CA GLY A 151 4.65 1.97 -3.61
C GLY A 151 3.53 1.31 -2.81
N CYS A 152 2.51 2.09 -2.44
CA CYS A 152 1.55 1.66 -1.43
C CYS A 152 0.57 0.59 -1.90
N GLY A 153 0.18 0.52 -3.18
CA GLY A 153 -0.79 -0.48 -3.64
C GLY A 153 -2.07 -0.49 -2.79
N SER A 154 -2.38 -1.64 -2.19
CA SER A 154 -3.51 -1.82 -1.26
C SER A 154 -3.32 -1.19 0.12
N ALA A 155 -2.11 -0.71 0.42
CA ALA A 155 -1.70 0.07 1.58
C ALA A 155 -1.88 -0.62 2.93
N LEU A 156 -1.90 -1.97 2.99
CA LEU A 156 -2.14 -2.71 4.23
C LEU A 156 -1.29 -2.24 5.44
N PRO A 157 0.02 -1.94 5.30
CA PRO A 157 0.84 -1.44 6.40
C PRO A 157 0.31 -0.09 6.91
N SER A 158 -0.03 0.83 6.00
CA SER A 158 -0.65 2.10 6.37
C SER A 158 -2.06 1.95 6.91
N LEU A 159 -2.87 0.99 6.44
CA LEU A 159 -4.21 0.73 6.98
C LEU A 159 -4.14 0.36 8.46
N LEU A 160 -3.18 -0.48 8.87
CA LEU A 160 -2.96 -0.81 10.27
C LEU A 160 -2.67 0.45 11.10
N LEU A 161 -1.73 1.28 10.65
CA LEU A 161 -1.36 2.51 11.37
C LEU A 161 -2.50 3.53 11.38
N PHE A 162 -3.26 3.62 10.29
CA PHE A 162 -4.43 4.47 10.14
C PHE A 162 -5.58 4.04 11.06
N GLN A 163 -5.88 2.74 11.12
CA GLN A 163 -6.86 2.16 12.05
C GLN A 163 -6.50 2.50 13.50
N TYR A 164 -5.23 2.30 13.88
CA TYR A 164 -4.76 2.63 15.21
C TYR A 164 -4.87 4.14 15.50
N ALA A 165 -4.51 4.98 14.54
CA ALA A 165 -4.61 6.44 14.67
C ALA A 165 -6.06 6.90 14.87
N LEU A 166 -7.01 6.34 14.12
CA LEU A 166 -8.43 6.62 14.29
C LEU A 166 -8.94 6.22 15.67
N GLN A 167 -8.65 4.98 16.09
CA GLN A 167 -9.12 4.45 17.39
C GLN A 167 -8.54 5.20 18.59
N ASN A 168 -7.31 5.72 18.45
CA ASN A 168 -6.61 6.43 19.52
C ASN A 168 -6.64 7.96 19.36
N SER A 169 -7.39 8.47 18.38
CA SER A 169 -7.50 9.91 18.09
C SER A 169 -6.14 10.61 17.90
N LEU A 170 -5.22 9.97 17.17
CA LEU A 170 -3.87 10.47 16.95
C LEU A 170 -3.80 11.32 15.67
N PRO A 171 -3.36 12.60 15.77
CA PRO A 171 -3.15 13.43 14.60
C PRO A 171 -1.88 12.97 13.88
N LEU A 172 -2.02 12.57 12.61
CA LEU A 172 -0.93 12.06 11.79
C LEU A 172 -1.07 12.52 10.34
N TYR A 173 0.06 12.80 9.71
CA TYR A 173 0.14 12.87 8.26
C TYR A 173 0.31 11.46 7.71
N PHE A 174 -0.45 11.11 6.67
CA PHE A 174 -0.24 9.93 5.85
C PHE A 174 0.04 10.38 4.42
N THR A 175 1.21 10.06 3.90
CA THR A 175 1.52 10.21 2.47
C THR A 175 1.63 8.83 1.83
N LEU A 176 0.72 8.54 0.91
CA LEU A 176 0.69 7.27 0.20
C LEU A 176 1.03 7.54 -1.26
N THR A 177 2.10 6.90 -1.75
CA THR A 177 2.57 7.10 -3.11
C THR A 177 2.48 5.81 -3.90
N ASP A 178 1.98 5.89 -5.12
CA ASP A 178 1.94 4.78 -6.05
C ASP A 178 2.31 5.29 -7.46
N TYR A 179 2.83 4.44 -8.34
CA TYR A 179 3.05 4.89 -9.72
C TYR A 179 1.71 5.19 -10.41
N ASN A 180 0.68 4.39 -10.11
CA ASN A 180 -0.59 4.38 -10.81
C ASN A 180 -1.64 5.23 -10.10
N ALA A 181 -2.11 6.30 -10.74
CA ALA A 181 -3.21 7.11 -10.20
C ALA A 181 -4.51 6.30 -10.01
N SER A 182 -4.73 5.30 -10.87
CA SER A 182 -5.88 4.39 -10.78
C SER A 182 -5.82 3.51 -9.52
N VAL A 183 -4.64 3.08 -9.08
CA VAL A 183 -4.48 2.31 -7.83
C VAL A 183 -4.87 3.15 -6.62
N LEU A 184 -4.43 4.42 -6.57
CA LEU A 184 -4.83 5.34 -5.50
C LEU A 184 -6.35 5.54 -5.44
N ARG A 185 -6.97 5.73 -6.62
CA ARG A 185 -8.40 5.97 -6.77
C ARG A 185 -9.25 4.75 -6.46
N LEU A 186 -8.85 3.59 -6.98
CA LEU A 186 -9.67 2.38 -7.00
C LEU A 186 -9.39 1.45 -5.83
N VAL A 187 -8.21 1.51 -5.22
CA VAL A 187 -7.79 0.57 -4.17
C VAL A 187 -7.40 1.31 -2.89
N THR A 188 -6.37 2.16 -2.94
CA THR A 188 -5.78 2.77 -1.74
C THR A 188 -6.81 3.60 -0.95
N LEU A 189 -7.50 4.52 -1.61
CA LEU A 189 -8.49 5.38 -0.94
C LEU A 189 -9.76 4.61 -0.50
N PRO A 190 -10.34 3.71 -1.32
CA PRO A 190 -11.39 2.81 -0.86
C PRO A 190 -11.01 1.99 0.37
N ASN A 191 -9.79 1.49 0.45
CA ASN A 191 -9.32 0.72 1.61
C ASN A 191 -9.23 1.58 2.88
N LEU A 192 -8.79 2.84 2.76
CA LEU A 192 -8.82 3.80 3.86
C LEU A 192 -10.25 4.08 4.33
N LEU A 193 -11.18 4.25 3.38
CA LEU A 193 -12.60 4.47 3.68
C LEU A 193 -13.20 3.26 4.42
N LEU A 194 -12.98 2.05 3.91
CA LEU A 194 -13.42 0.79 4.54
C LEU A 194 -12.81 0.62 5.94
N THR A 195 -11.53 0.96 6.10
CA THR A 195 -10.85 0.92 7.40
C THR A 195 -11.47 1.91 8.38
N TRP A 196 -11.82 3.12 7.95
CA TRP A 196 -12.54 4.06 8.82
C TRP A 196 -13.92 3.52 9.23
N LEU A 197 -14.67 2.96 8.28
CA LEU A 197 -15.99 2.37 8.54
C LEU A 197 -15.94 1.22 9.57
N SER A 198 -14.86 0.42 9.57
CA SER A 198 -14.67 -0.65 10.56
C SER A 198 -14.31 -0.15 11.96
N THR A 199 -13.91 1.12 12.11
CA THR A 199 -13.60 1.74 13.41
C THR A 199 -14.79 2.45 14.07
N LEU A 200 -15.92 2.57 13.36
CA LEU A 200 -17.08 3.30 13.88
C LEU A 200 -17.68 2.63 15.12
N SER A 201 -18.02 3.43 16.13
CA SER A 201 -18.86 2.95 17.22
C SER A 201 -20.26 2.59 16.72
N ALA A 202 -20.99 1.73 17.45
CA ALA A 202 -22.37 1.38 17.12
C ALA A 202 -23.29 2.61 16.99
N ALA A 203 -23.06 3.65 17.82
CA ALA A 203 -23.81 4.89 17.76
C ALA A 203 -23.51 5.69 16.48
N GLN A 204 -22.23 5.88 16.13
CA GLN A 204 -21.85 6.56 14.88
C GLN A 204 -22.36 5.79 13.65
N SER A 205 -22.19 4.48 13.65
CA SER A 205 -22.68 3.59 12.60
C SER A 205 -24.20 3.73 12.37
N ALA A 206 -25.00 3.74 13.44
CA ALA A 206 -26.46 3.91 13.35
C ALA A 206 -26.91 5.27 12.79
N THR A 207 -26.03 6.29 12.79
CA THR A 207 -26.33 7.59 12.15
C THR A 207 -26.07 7.60 10.65
N LEU A 208 -25.20 6.71 10.16
CA LEU A 208 -24.76 6.66 8.77
C LEU A 208 -25.42 5.52 7.98
N PHE A 209 -25.83 4.45 8.67
CA PHE A 209 -26.44 3.27 8.07
C PHE A 209 -27.90 3.12 8.52
N PRO A 210 -28.82 2.76 7.62
CA PRO A 210 -30.22 2.52 7.98
C PRO A 210 -30.34 1.26 8.84
N SER A 211 -31.33 1.22 9.73
CA SER A 211 -31.55 0.05 10.60
C SER A 211 -31.87 -1.25 9.84
N SER A 212 -32.35 -1.15 8.60
CA SER A 212 -32.61 -2.30 7.72
C SER A 212 -31.36 -2.86 7.03
N ALA A 213 -30.28 -2.09 6.97
CA ALA A 213 -29.00 -2.47 6.39
C ALA A 213 -27.88 -1.84 7.23
N PRO A 214 -27.55 -2.42 8.40
CA PRO A 214 -26.53 -1.90 9.30
C PRO A 214 -25.13 -1.97 8.64
N ASN A 215 -24.15 -1.28 9.23
CA ASN A 215 -22.77 -1.33 8.76
C ASN A 215 -22.24 -2.78 8.78
N PRO A 216 -21.95 -3.39 7.61
CA PRO A 216 -21.52 -4.78 7.54
C PRO A 216 -20.11 -4.98 8.15
N LEU A 217 -19.28 -3.93 8.19
CA LEU A 217 -17.91 -3.99 8.73
C LEU A 217 -17.84 -4.12 10.26
N LEU A 218 -18.97 -3.99 10.97
CA LEU A 218 -19.04 -4.21 12.41
C LEU A 218 -19.53 -5.62 12.78
N ASP A 219 -19.88 -6.45 11.80
CA ASP A 219 -20.27 -7.85 12.02
C ASP A 219 -19.06 -8.77 11.83
N PRO A 220 -18.46 -9.32 12.91
CA PRO A 220 -17.29 -10.19 12.81
C PRO A 220 -17.60 -11.55 12.16
N SER A 221 -18.87 -11.89 11.94
CA SER A 221 -19.27 -13.15 11.29
C SER A 221 -19.27 -13.08 9.76
N THR A 222 -19.18 -11.86 9.19
CA THR A 222 -19.18 -11.62 7.75
C THR A 222 -17.86 -10.93 7.34
N PRO A 223 -16.80 -11.71 7.02
CA PRO A 223 -15.51 -11.15 6.64
C PRO A 223 -15.58 -10.44 5.28
N ASP A 224 -16.53 -10.79 4.43
CA ASP A 224 -16.81 -10.21 3.13
C ASP A 224 -18.22 -9.63 3.04
N GLY A 225 -18.42 -8.66 2.15
CA GLY A 225 -19.72 -8.04 1.95
C GLY A 225 -19.72 -6.86 0.98
N ASP A 226 -20.86 -6.18 0.93
CA ASP A 226 -21.08 -4.97 0.13
C ASP A 226 -21.35 -3.77 1.04
N VAL A 227 -20.67 -2.65 0.79
CA VAL A 227 -20.96 -1.36 1.41
C VAL A 227 -21.58 -0.43 0.37
N TYR A 228 -22.75 0.12 0.68
CA TYR A 228 -23.39 1.15 -0.14
C TYR A 228 -22.91 2.53 0.30
N LEU A 229 -22.29 3.27 -0.63
CA LEU A 229 -21.72 4.59 -0.40
C LEU A 229 -22.78 5.67 -0.62
N THR A 230 -23.01 6.48 0.40
CA THR A 230 -23.89 7.65 0.31
C THR A 230 -23.07 8.94 0.41
N PRO A 231 -23.54 10.06 -0.16
CA PRO A 231 -22.86 11.36 0.01
C PRO A 231 -22.65 11.75 1.48
N ALA A 232 -23.59 11.37 2.36
CA ALA A 232 -23.48 11.61 3.80
C ALA A 232 -22.34 10.80 4.42
N LEU A 233 -22.14 9.55 4.01
CA LEU A 233 -21.04 8.69 4.46
C LEU A 233 -19.69 9.27 4.01
N LEU A 234 -19.55 9.68 2.75
CA LEU A 234 -18.30 10.27 2.23
C LEU A 234 -17.97 11.61 2.91
N THR A 235 -18.99 12.43 3.20
CA THR A 235 -18.83 13.67 3.97
C THR A 235 -18.44 13.38 5.43
N ALA A 236 -19.00 12.34 6.04
CA ALA A 236 -18.65 11.92 7.39
C ALA A 236 -17.22 11.39 7.48
N PHE A 237 -16.74 10.68 6.46
CA PHE A 237 -15.34 10.22 6.38
C PHE A 237 -14.37 11.40 6.39
N THR A 238 -14.53 12.35 5.47
CA THR A 238 -13.66 13.55 5.40
C THR A 238 -13.74 14.40 6.68
N SER A 239 -14.93 14.51 7.26
CA SER A 239 -15.12 15.19 8.56
C SER A 239 -14.40 14.48 9.71
N ALA A 240 -14.39 13.14 9.71
CA ALA A 240 -13.69 12.35 10.71
C ALA A 240 -12.17 12.50 10.60
N LEU A 241 -11.62 12.52 9.37
CA LEU A 241 -10.20 12.81 9.16
C LEU A 241 -9.81 14.17 9.76
N ALA A 242 -10.58 15.21 9.45
CA ALA A 242 -10.35 16.55 9.98
C ALA A 242 -10.48 16.62 11.51
N ALA A 243 -11.49 15.96 12.08
CA ALA A 243 -11.73 15.94 13.53
C ALA A 243 -10.61 15.23 14.31
N THR A 244 -10.05 14.15 13.75
CA THR A 244 -8.91 13.42 14.34
C THR A 244 -7.57 14.13 14.11
N GLY A 245 -7.52 15.10 13.19
CA GLY A 245 -6.27 15.73 12.76
C GLY A 245 -5.42 14.82 11.88
N ILE A 246 -6.07 13.89 11.15
CA ILE A 246 -5.41 13.06 10.14
C ILE A 246 -5.42 13.80 8.81
N THR A 247 -4.25 13.93 8.19
CA THR A 247 -4.10 14.51 6.85
C THR A 247 -3.64 13.44 5.87
N LEU A 248 -4.34 13.30 4.75
CA LEU A 248 -3.97 12.38 3.68
C LEU A 248 -3.33 13.15 2.51
N THR A 249 -2.21 12.65 1.99
CA THR A 249 -1.57 13.14 0.76
C THR A 249 -1.36 11.96 -0.17
N LEU A 250 -2.11 11.92 -1.28
CA LEU A 250 -2.08 10.82 -2.24
C LEU A 250 -1.28 11.27 -3.46
N ILE A 251 -0.18 10.58 -3.78
CA ILE A 251 0.73 10.99 -4.85
C ILE A 251 0.85 9.88 -5.89
N SER A 252 0.45 10.16 -7.14
CA SER A 252 0.73 9.23 -8.24
C SER A 252 1.98 9.62 -9.01
N GLY A 253 2.66 8.65 -9.61
CA GLY A 253 3.69 8.86 -10.62
C GLY A 253 5.07 8.42 -10.15
N SER A 254 6.08 8.68 -10.98
CA SER A 254 7.47 8.33 -10.71
C SER A 254 8.00 9.03 -9.46
N TRP A 255 8.81 8.33 -8.69
CA TRP A 255 9.61 8.95 -7.62
C TRP A 255 10.67 9.91 -8.16
N THR A 256 11.04 9.80 -9.45
CA THR A 256 12.01 10.67 -10.10
C THR A 256 11.32 11.71 -11.00
N PRO A 257 11.87 12.94 -11.11
CA PRO A 257 13.01 13.47 -10.37
C PRO A 257 12.70 13.72 -8.89
N ILE A 258 13.66 13.42 -8.03
CA ILE A 258 13.50 13.47 -6.57
C ILE A 258 13.10 14.86 -6.05
N PRO A 259 13.63 15.99 -6.54
CA PRO A 259 13.17 17.31 -6.09
C PRO A 259 11.67 17.50 -6.28
N THR A 260 11.13 17.06 -7.43
CA THR A 260 9.69 17.15 -7.72
C THR A 260 8.88 16.32 -6.74
N LEU A 261 9.29 15.08 -6.46
CA LEU A 261 8.61 14.24 -5.46
C LEU A 261 8.61 14.91 -4.08
N LEU A 262 9.78 15.38 -3.64
CA LEU A 262 9.94 15.92 -2.30
C LEU A 262 9.18 17.23 -2.07
N ASP A 263 8.93 18.03 -3.12
CA ASP A 263 8.11 19.24 -3.04
C ASP A 263 6.62 18.92 -2.79
N LEU A 264 6.20 17.69 -3.09
CA LEU A 264 4.84 17.21 -2.85
C LEU A 264 4.66 16.54 -1.49
N ILE A 265 5.76 16.14 -0.83
CA ILE A 265 5.72 15.42 0.44
C ILE A 265 5.91 16.42 1.60
N PRO A 266 4.92 16.56 2.51
CA PRO A 266 5.08 17.37 3.70
C PRO A 266 6.31 16.93 4.49
N SER A 267 7.35 17.76 4.53
CA SER A 267 8.61 17.42 5.20
C SER A 267 9.18 18.68 5.82
N THR A 268 9.38 18.66 7.14
CA THR A 268 10.00 19.76 7.89
C THR A 268 10.96 19.21 8.94
N PRO A 269 12.00 19.98 9.34
CA PRO A 269 12.99 19.55 10.32
C PRO A 269 12.43 19.20 11.70
N GLU A 270 11.17 19.50 11.99
CA GLU A 270 10.50 19.18 13.24
C GLU A 270 9.82 17.80 13.24
N LEU A 271 9.53 17.24 12.06
CA LEU A 271 8.76 16.00 11.94
C LEU A 271 9.57 14.76 12.29
N ASN A 272 8.93 13.82 12.98
CA ASN A 272 9.35 12.43 13.04
C ASN A 272 8.60 11.65 11.95
N THR A 273 9.35 11.15 10.97
CA THR A 273 8.78 10.49 9.78
C THR A 273 9.12 9.02 9.78
N PHE A 274 8.11 8.20 9.55
CA PHE A 274 8.23 6.76 9.43
C PHE A 274 7.87 6.35 7.99
N ILE A 275 8.84 5.80 7.29
CA ILE A 275 8.73 5.46 5.88
C ILE A 275 8.61 3.94 5.75
N LEU A 276 7.67 3.49 4.93
CA LEU A 276 7.36 2.10 4.66
C LEU A 276 7.55 1.84 3.17
N GLY A 277 8.08 0.67 2.84
CA GLY A 277 8.11 0.15 1.48
C GLY A 277 7.94 -1.36 1.50
N SER A 278 7.14 -1.88 0.58
CA SER A 278 6.99 -3.32 0.37
C SER A 278 7.25 -3.60 -1.10
N GLU A 279 8.22 -4.48 -1.38
CA GLU A 279 8.60 -4.89 -2.72
C GLU A 279 8.99 -3.73 -3.65
N THR A 280 9.57 -2.65 -3.12
CA THR A 280 9.93 -1.45 -3.89
C THR A 280 11.28 -1.53 -4.60
N ILE A 281 12.06 -2.59 -4.34
CA ILE A 281 13.46 -2.74 -4.79
C ILE A 281 13.64 -3.87 -5.82
N TYR A 282 12.57 -4.23 -6.53
CA TYR A 282 12.53 -5.39 -7.44
C TYR A 282 13.45 -5.27 -8.66
N SER A 283 13.75 -4.06 -9.12
CA SER A 283 14.68 -3.80 -10.23
C SER A 283 15.79 -2.83 -9.81
N PRO A 284 16.96 -2.83 -10.47
CA PRO A 284 18.03 -1.86 -10.19
C PRO A 284 17.57 -0.41 -10.29
N ALA A 285 16.72 -0.09 -11.28
CA ALA A 285 16.21 1.27 -11.47
C ALA A 285 15.26 1.70 -10.34
N SER A 286 14.30 0.82 -9.97
CA SER A 286 13.37 1.08 -8.86
C SER A 286 14.12 1.18 -7.53
N LEU A 287 15.11 0.32 -7.32
CA LEU A 287 15.99 0.32 -6.15
C LEU A 287 16.75 1.63 -6.01
N ASP A 288 17.38 2.12 -7.07
CA ASP A 288 18.13 3.39 -7.03
C ASP A 288 17.21 4.59 -6.76
N ALA A 289 16.07 4.67 -7.47
CA ALA A 289 15.09 5.73 -7.29
C ALA A 289 14.49 5.74 -5.87
N PHE A 290 14.11 4.57 -5.37
CA PHE A 290 13.57 4.39 -4.02
C PHE A 290 14.61 4.79 -2.97
N THR A 291 15.85 4.30 -3.11
CA THR A 291 16.93 4.60 -2.15
C THR A 291 17.22 6.10 -2.10
N GLU A 292 17.31 6.76 -3.25
CA GLU A 292 17.51 8.20 -3.31
C GLU A 292 16.37 8.98 -2.64
N ALA A 293 15.11 8.57 -2.88
CA ALA A 293 13.94 9.20 -2.31
C ALA A 293 13.90 9.08 -0.78
N ILE A 294 14.07 7.87 -0.23
CA ILE A 294 14.03 7.66 1.22
C ILE A 294 15.18 8.40 1.91
N THR A 295 16.39 8.40 1.33
CA THR A 295 17.53 9.12 1.91
C THR A 295 17.26 10.62 1.93
N ALA A 296 16.80 11.19 0.82
CA ALA A 296 16.54 12.62 0.73
C ALA A 296 15.37 13.05 1.64
N LEU A 297 14.35 12.20 1.82
CA LEU A 297 13.27 12.42 2.80
C LEU A 297 13.80 12.42 4.24
N MET A 298 14.59 11.41 4.61
CA MET A 298 15.15 11.30 5.97
C MET A 298 16.08 12.48 6.32
N GLN A 299 16.72 13.10 5.33
CA GLN A 299 17.54 14.31 5.51
C GLN A 299 16.73 15.59 5.78
N ARG A 300 15.44 15.63 5.43
CA ARG A 300 14.58 16.81 5.60
C ARG A 300 13.88 16.89 6.96
N VAL A 301 14.00 15.86 7.78
CA VAL A 301 13.18 15.64 8.97
C VAL A 301 14.02 15.39 10.21
N LYS A 302 13.46 15.58 11.41
CA LYS A 302 14.17 15.40 12.68
C LYS A 302 14.66 13.98 12.87
N THR A 303 13.77 13.03 12.61
CA THR A 303 14.04 11.61 12.74
C THR A 303 13.30 10.89 11.63
N GLY A 304 14.06 10.40 10.67
CA GLY A 304 13.58 9.52 9.62
C GLY A 304 13.97 8.08 9.93
N LYS A 305 13.02 7.16 9.83
CA LYS A 305 13.28 5.72 9.86
C LYS A 305 12.50 5.07 8.73
N THR A 306 13.17 4.22 7.95
CA THR A 306 12.52 3.45 6.90
C THR A 306 12.51 1.96 7.26
N ILE A 307 11.40 1.27 7.04
CA ILE A 307 11.32 -0.19 7.06
C ILE A 307 10.91 -0.67 5.67
N VAL A 308 11.69 -1.58 5.12
CA VAL A 308 11.46 -2.18 3.81
C VAL A 308 11.24 -3.66 3.96
N ALA A 309 10.10 -4.17 3.52
CA ALA A 309 9.87 -5.60 3.33
C ALA A 309 10.17 -5.97 1.88
N ALA A 310 11.05 -6.94 1.66
CA ALA A 310 11.47 -7.32 0.31
C ALA A 310 11.87 -8.79 0.21
N LYS A 311 11.75 -9.36 -0.99
CA LYS A 311 12.43 -10.60 -1.36
C LYS A 311 13.94 -10.34 -1.39
N ARG A 312 14.74 -11.31 -0.95
CA ARG A 312 16.21 -11.17 -0.95
C ARG A 312 16.78 -10.97 -2.34
N VAL A 313 16.21 -11.67 -3.32
CA VAL A 313 16.62 -11.65 -4.72
C VAL A 313 15.37 -11.68 -5.59
N TYR A 314 15.32 -10.82 -6.60
CA TYR A 314 14.25 -10.78 -7.59
C TYR A 314 14.79 -11.34 -8.92
N PHE A 315 14.48 -12.61 -9.20
CA PHE A 315 14.91 -13.27 -10.44
C PHE A 315 14.26 -12.61 -11.67
N GLY A 316 15.00 -12.52 -12.78
CA GLY A 316 14.54 -11.89 -14.03
C GLY A 316 14.72 -10.36 -14.07
N VAL A 317 14.27 -9.64 -13.03
CA VAL A 317 14.33 -8.17 -12.97
C VAL A 317 15.60 -7.62 -12.28
N GLY A 318 16.29 -8.43 -11.48
CA GLY A 318 17.66 -8.18 -11.03
C GLY A 318 17.81 -7.38 -9.73
N GLY A 319 16.72 -6.98 -9.08
CA GLY A 319 16.75 -6.35 -7.77
C GLY A 319 17.22 -7.30 -6.67
N SER A 320 17.82 -6.76 -5.60
CA SER A 320 18.25 -7.55 -4.45
C SER A 320 18.44 -6.67 -3.21
N VAL A 321 18.36 -7.32 -2.05
CA VAL A 321 18.59 -6.66 -0.75
C VAL A 321 20.05 -6.27 -0.58
N ASP A 322 20.99 -7.08 -1.09
CA ASP A 322 22.41 -6.72 -1.04
C ASP A 322 22.71 -5.47 -1.87
N GLY A 323 22.17 -5.38 -3.10
CA GLY A 323 22.27 -4.18 -3.91
C GLY A 323 21.63 -2.96 -3.24
N PHE A 324 20.51 -3.15 -2.54
CA PHE A 324 19.85 -2.07 -1.80
C PHE A 324 20.70 -1.57 -0.63
N ARG A 325 21.36 -2.48 0.10
CA ARG A 325 22.27 -2.13 1.21
C ARG A 325 23.50 -1.38 0.71
N GLU A 326 24.06 -1.78 -0.42
CA GLU A 326 25.17 -1.06 -1.08
C GLU A 326 24.73 0.36 -1.50
N ALA A 327 23.56 0.48 -2.13
CA ALA A 327 23.00 1.77 -2.54
C ALA A 327 22.72 2.71 -1.36
N CYS A 328 22.23 2.17 -0.24
CA CYS A 328 22.04 2.89 1.02
C CYS A 328 23.39 3.36 1.60
N SER A 329 24.39 2.47 1.66
CA SER A 329 25.70 2.80 2.21
C SER A 329 26.40 3.89 1.40
N ALA A 330 26.30 3.82 0.06
CA ALA A 330 26.82 4.85 -0.84
C ALA A 330 26.18 6.23 -0.63
N ARG A 331 24.97 6.28 -0.08
CA ARG A 331 24.20 7.49 0.20
C ARG A 331 24.23 7.93 1.67
N GLY A 332 25.11 7.32 2.48
CA GLY A 332 25.27 7.69 3.89
C GLY A 332 24.15 7.18 4.80
N CYS A 333 23.55 6.04 4.46
CA CYS A 333 22.59 5.35 5.29
C CYS A 333 23.13 4.00 5.76
N VAL A 334 22.67 3.56 6.93
CA VAL A 334 22.82 2.18 7.40
C VAL A 334 21.55 1.43 7.04
N ALA A 335 21.68 0.33 6.30
CA ALA A 335 20.61 -0.61 6.01
C ALA A 335 20.88 -1.93 6.75
N TYR A 336 20.17 -2.12 7.87
CA TYR A 336 20.29 -3.27 8.75
C TYR A 336 19.15 -4.25 8.47
N GLU A 337 19.52 -5.48 8.12
CA GLU A 337 18.56 -6.56 7.98
C GLU A 337 18.12 -7.06 9.36
N MET A 338 16.81 -7.03 9.61
CA MET A 338 16.24 -7.36 10.91
C MET A 338 15.94 -8.84 11.05
N GLU A 339 16.18 -9.38 12.25
CA GLU A 339 15.70 -10.71 12.62
C GLU A 339 14.20 -10.64 12.96
N PHE A 340 13.38 -11.35 12.19
CA PHE A 340 11.93 -11.44 12.41
C PHE A 340 11.42 -12.85 12.09
N GLU A 341 10.79 -13.49 13.08
CA GLU A 341 10.28 -14.87 12.98
C GLU A 341 8.99 -14.99 12.15
N GLY A 342 8.36 -13.86 11.80
CA GLY A 342 7.09 -13.85 11.05
C GLY A 342 7.21 -13.90 9.54
N LEU A 343 8.44 -14.02 9.03
CA LEU A 343 8.71 -14.18 7.60
C LEU A 343 8.54 -15.65 7.23
N GLU A 344 7.70 -15.93 6.25
CA GLU A 344 7.55 -17.32 5.78
C GLU A 344 8.80 -17.76 5.02
N SER A 345 9.06 -19.05 5.10
CA SER A 345 10.25 -19.69 4.53
C SER A 345 10.01 -20.37 3.19
N ASP A 346 8.76 -20.40 2.73
CA ASP A 346 8.38 -21.08 1.48
C ASP A 346 8.66 -20.14 0.30
N GLY A 347 9.27 -20.69 -0.76
CA GLY A 347 9.68 -19.92 -1.94
C GLY A 347 10.95 -19.06 -1.74
N VAL A 348 11.01 -17.92 -2.41
CA VAL A 348 12.14 -16.98 -2.31
C VAL A 348 12.16 -16.34 -0.92
N ARG A 349 13.31 -16.47 -0.22
CA ARG A 349 13.48 -15.88 1.11
C ARG A 349 13.19 -14.39 1.13
N ARG A 350 12.31 -13.98 2.04
CA ARG A 350 11.96 -12.58 2.32
C ARG A 350 12.76 -12.06 3.51
N CYS A 351 12.85 -10.74 3.63
CA CYS A 351 13.51 -10.07 4.76
C CYS A 351 12.89 -8.71 5.03
N LEU A 352 13.15 -8.19 6.23
CA LEU A 352 12.86 -6.82 6.60
C LEU A 352 14.17 -6.06 6.77
N VAL A 353 14.26 -4.85 6.22
CA VAL A 353 15.44 -4.00 6.29
C VAL A 353 15.05 -2.69 6.94
N GLU A 354 15.71 -2.37 8.06
CA GLU A 354 15.62 -1.05 8.69
C GLU A 354 16.71 -0.13 8.12
N VAL A 355 16.32 1.05 7.67
CA VAL A 355 17.23 2.06 7.14
C VAL A 355 17.17 3.33 8.00
N GLN A 356 18.35 3.83 8.36
CA GLN A 356 18.54 5.07 9.10
C GLN A 356 19.75 5.86 8.55
N MET A 357 19.76 7.17 8.79
CA MET A 357 20.95 8.00 8.57
C MET A 357 22.04 7.67 9.60
N TYR A 358 23.31 7.84 9.24
CA TYR A 358 24.46 7.70 10.16
C TYR A 358 24.44 8.66 11.36
#